data_AF-A0A7Y1YQJ0-F1
#
_entry.id   AF-A0A7Y1YQJ0-F1
#
_cell.length_a   1.000
_cell.length_b   1.000
_cell.length_c   1.000
_cell.angle_alpha   90.00
_cell.angle_beta   90.00
_cell.angle_gamma   90.00
#
_symmetry.space_group_name_H-M   'P 1'
#
loop_
_entity.id
_entity.type
_entity.pdbx_description
1 polymer ?
#
loop_
_entity_poly.entity_id
_entity_poly.type
_entity_poly.pdbx_seq_one_letter_code
_entity_poly.pdbx_strand_id
1 'polypeptide(L)'
;MKKLHILALCAFAFVSGCVSDTFDRERLDLDLMQAVAESAPTRDISYYSIPKSTDLAALPQDPRNPLTPEKVELGSFLFFETGMGVVPENEAGMQSYSCSSCHVPAADFKPGRRQGIGEGGFGFGFKGESRVKHSAYEEEQMDVQGIRPLNVLNVAFSAENTLWNG
;
A
#
# COMPACT_ATOMS: atom_id res chain seq x y z
N MET A 1 54.60 -23.68 -29.53
CA MET A 1 53.65 -22.95 -30.41
C MET A 1 52.19 -23.14 -30.00
N LYS A 2 51.65 -24.37 -29.89
CA LYS A 2 50.23 -24.60 -29.48
C LYS A 2 49.81 -23.94 -28.15
N LYS A 3 50.65 -24.00 -27.10
CA LYS A 3 50.36 -23.35 -25.80
C LYS A 3 50.30 -21.82 -25.88
N LEU A 4 51.10 -21.21 -26.76
CA LEU A 4 51.11 -19.77 -26.96
C LEU A 4 49.85 -19.30 -27.71
N HIS A 5 49.38 -20.09 -28.68
CA HIS A 5 48.11 -19.82 -29.37
C HIS A 5 46.90 -19.97 -28.45
N ILE A 6 46.89 -20.96 -27.54
CA ILE A 6 45.82 -21.11 -26.55
C ILE A 6 45.83 -19.92 -25.59
N LEU A 7 47.00 -19.50 -25.10
CA LEU A 7 47.11 -18.34 -24.21
C LEU A 7 46.63 -17.05 -24.89
N ALA A 8 47.00 -16.87 -26.16
CA ALA A 8 46.56 -15.72 -26.96
C ALA A 8 45.04 -15.76 -27.23
N LEU A 9 44.47 -16.93 -27.50
CA LEU A 9 43.02 -17.10 -27.70
C LEU A 9 42.24 -16.82 -26.41
N CYS A 10 42.73 -17.29 -25.26
CA CYS A 10 42.14 -17.02 -23.95
C CYS A 10 42.23 -15.53 -23.60
N ALA A 11 43.38 -14.87 -23.86
CA ALA A 11 43.53 -13.44 -23.65
C ALA A 11 42.60 -12.62 -24.55
N PHE A 12 42.45 -13.01 -25.82
CA PHE A 12 41.51 -12.37 -26.74
C PHE A 12 40.06 -12.54 -26.29
N ALA A 13 39.67 -13.74 -25.84
CA ALA A 13 38.34 -13.99 -25.29
C ALA A 13 38.07 -13.18 -24.00
N PHE A 14 39.07 -13.01 -23.13
CA PHE A 14 38.95 -12.21 -21.91
C PHE A 14 38.77 -10.71 -22.18
N VAL A 15 39.48 -10.18 -23.19
CA VAL A 15 39.35 -8.78 -23.60
C VAL A 15 38.05 -8.55 -24.38
N SER A 16 37.64 -9.50 -25.21
CA SER A 16 36.39 -9.42 -25.99
C SER A 16 35.12 -9.68 -25.16
N GLY A 17 35.24 -10.30 -23.98
CA GLY A 17 34.14 -10.53 -23.05
C GLY A 17 33.83 -9.35 -22.12
N CYS A 18 34.72 -8.36 -22.05
CA CYS A 18 34.51 -7.14 -21.27
C CYS A 18 33.82 -6.07 -22.13
N VAL A 19 32.58 -6.34 -22.54
CA VAL A 19 31.68 -5.33 -23.07
C VAL A 19 30.92 -4.79 -21.87
N SER A 20 31.04 -3.50 -21.58
CA SER A 20 30.15 -2.84 -20.63
C SER A 20 28.73 -3.05 -21.14
N ASP A 21 27.85 -3.62 -20.32
CA ASP A 21 26.41 -3.66 -20.55
C ASP A 21 25.90 -2.22 -20.61
N THR A 22 26.07 -1.55 -21.76
CA THR A 22 25.39 -0.31 -22.10
C THR A 22 23.99 -0.72 -22.53
N PHE A 23 23.23 -1.28 -21.59
CA PHE A 23 21.80 -1.21 -21.72
C PHE A 23 21.48 0.26 -21.93
N ASP A 24 20.68 0.55 -22.96
CA ASP A 24 20.09 1.84 -23.28
C ASP A 24 19.14 2.30 -22.14
N ARG A 25 19.46 2.02 -20.86
CA ARG A 25 18.68 2.36 -19.67
C ARG A 25 18.32 3.83 -19.68
N GLU A 26 19.26 4.69 -20.08
CA GLU A 26 19.00 6.12 -20.20
C GLU A 26 17.90 6.40 -21.24
N ARG A 27 17.93 5.72 -22.39
CA ARG A 27 16.88 5.85 -23.41
C ARG A 27 15.55 5.25 -22.97
N LEU A 28 15.55 4.07 -22.36
CA LEU A 28 14.35 3.41 -21.84
C LEU A 28 13.71 4.22 -20.72
N ASP A 29 14.52 4.79 -19.82
CA ASP A 29 14.04 5.65 -18.74
C ASP A 29 13.46 6.96 -19.30
N LEU A 30 14.08 7.55 -20.33
CA LEU A 30 13.54 8.72 -21.03
C LEU A 30 12.21 8.40 -21.73
N ASP A 31 12.14 7.29 -22.49
CA ASP A 31 10.93 6.85 -23.17
C ASP A 31 9.80 6.55 -22.16
N LEU A 32 10.14 5.93 -21.02
CA LEU A 32 9.19 5.68 -19.93
C LEU A 32 8.71 6.98 -19.28
N MET A 33 9.62 7.89 -18.93
CA MET A 33 9.26 9.18 -18.34
C MET A 33 8.38 10.01 -19.28
N GLN A 34 8.67 9.98 -20.59
CA GLN A 34 7.85 10.61 -21.60
C GLN A 34 6.46 9.97 -21.68
N ALA A 35 6.37 8.64 -21.73
CA ALA A 35 5.09 7.94 -21.76
C ALA A 35 4.22 8.23 -20.52
N VAL A 36 4.85 8.29 -19.33
CA VAL A 36 4.16 8.68 -18.09
C VAL A 36 3.68 10.12 -18.18
N ALA A 37 4.52 11.06 -18.60
CA ALA A 37 4.13 12.46 -18.77
C ALA A 37 2.97 12.61 -19.76
N GLU A 38 3.03 11.93 -20.91
CA GLU A 38 1.97 11.96 -21.93
C GLU A 38 0.63 11.40 -21.43
N SER A 39 0.65 10.47 -20.46
CA SER A 39 -0.56 9.95 -19.83
C SER A 39 -1.20 10.92 -18.82
N ALA A 40 -0.45 11.91 -18.32
CA ALA A 40 -0.95 12.89 -17.37
C ALA A 40 -1.87 13.93 -18.05
N PRO A 41 -2.96 14.38 -17.40
CA PRO A 41 -3.81 15.46 -17.91
C PRO A 41 -3.06 16.76 -18.23
N THR A 42 -1.97 17.05 -17.50
CA THR A 42 -1.13 18.24 -17.70
C THR A 42 -0.01 18.04 -18.72
N ARG A 43 0.18 16.82 -19.22
CA ARG A 43 1.36 16.39 -20.00
C ARG A 43 2.71 16.57 -19.29
N ASP A 44 2.70 16.55 -17.96
CA ASP A 44 3.87 16.70 -17.13
C ASP A 44 3.90 15.59 -16.06
N ILE A 45 5.04 14.92 -15.90
CA ILE A 45 5.22 13.81 -14.96
C ILE A 45 4.99 14.24 -13.49
N SER A 46 5.21 15.51 -13.17
CA SER A 46 4.96 16.07 -11.83
C SER A 46 3.50 15.99 -11.40
N TYR A 47 2.55 15.79 -12.33
CA TYR A 47 1.14 15.53 -12.02
C TYR A 47 0.95 14.34 -11.07
N TYR A 48 1.79 13.31 -11.18
CA TYR A 48 1.73 12.12 -10.32
C TYR A 48 2.51 12.29 -9.01
N SER A 49 3.08 13.46 -8.75
CA SER A 49 3.75 13.75 -7.50
C SER A 49 2.74 14.01 -6.40
N ILE A 50 2.86 13.28 -5.29
CA ILE A 50 2.01 13.47 -4.12
C ILE A 50 2.52 14.68 -3.34
N PRO A 51 1.64 15.61 -2.91
CA PRO A 51 2.04 16.74 -2.10
C PRO A 51 2.58 16.30 -0.74
N LYS A 52 3.27 17.21 -0.05
CA LYS A 52 3.73 16.96 1.31
C LYS A 52 2.54 16.72 2.24
N SER A 53 2.70 15.85 3.22
CA SER A 53 1.64 15.55 4.20
C SER A 53 1.18 16.76 5.02
N THR A 54 2.01 17.82 5.09
CA THR A 54 1.69 19.08 5.76
C THR A 54 0.98 20.09 4.86
N ASP A 55 0.96 19.88 3.55
CA ASP A 55 0.27 20.74 2.59
C ASP A 55 -1.16 20.24 2.38
N LEU A 56 -1.98 20.41 3.42
CA LEU A 56 -3.34 19.89 3.43
C LEU A 56 -4.17 20.46 2.28
N ALA A 57 -3.97 21.72 1.92
CA ALA A 57 -4.71 22.39 0.85
C ALA A 57 -4.48 21.78 -0.54
N ALA A 58 -3.34 21.10 -0.75
CA ALA A 58 -3.02 20.40 -1.99
C ALA A 58 -3.60 18.98 -2.07
N LEU A 59 -4.18 18.45 -0.99
CA LEU A 59 -4.86 17.15 -0.99
C LEU A 59 -6.28 17.30 -1.57
N PRO A 60 -6.80 16.27 -2.28
CA PRO A 60 -8.22 16.21 -2.63
C PRO A 60 -9.10 16.18 -1.38
N GLN A 61 -10.16 17.00 -1.35
CA GLN A 61 -11.03 17.15 -0.18
C GLN A 61 -12.50 17.31 -0.59
N ASP A 62 -13.43 16.82 0.25
CA ASP A 62 -14.85 17.22 0.16
C ASP A 62 -14.97 18.68 0.60
N PRO A 63 -15.60 19.57 -0.19
CA PRO A 63 -15.83 20.97 0.20
C PRO A 63 -16.54 21.17 1.55
N ARG A 64 -17.29 20.17 2.01
CA ARG A 64 -17.99 20.16 3.31
C ARG A 64 -17.12 19.61 4.44
N ASN A 65 -15.96 19.03 4.13
CA ASN A 65 -14.97 18.60 5.11
C ASN A 65 -13.57 19.15 4.79
N PRO A 66 -13.35 20.48 4.91
CA PRO A 66 -12.01 21.05 4.82
C PRO A 66 -11.09 20.46 5.90
N LEU A 67 -9.90 20.02 5.50
CA LEU A 67 -8.88 19.47 6.38
C LEU A 67 -8.21 20.59 7.18
N THR A 68 -8.00 20.30 8.46
CA THR A 68 -7.15 21.09 9.35
C THR A 68 -6.20 20.14 10.08
N PRO A 69 -5.04 20.61 10.59
CA PRO A 69 -4.15 19.76 11.37
C PRO A 69 -4.87 19.03 12.53
N GLU A 70 -5.79 19.72 13.20
CA GLU A 70 -6.55 19.18 14.33
C GLU A 70 -7.51 18.07 13.89
N LYS A 71 -8.17 18.22 12.73
CA LYS A 71 -9.01 17.16 12.15
C LYS A 71 -8.20 15.94 11.74
N VAL A 72 -7.02 16.16 11.16
CA VAL A 72 -6.11 15.08 10.76
C VAL A 72 -5.65 14.32 12.00
N GLU A 73 -5.24 15.04 13.04
CA GLU A 73 -4.81 14.45 14.32
C GLU A 73 -5.95 13.68 14.99
N LEU A 74 -7.15 14.26 15.07
CA LEU A 74 -8.33 13.57 15.59
C LEU A 74 -8.66 12.31 14.78
N GLY A 75 -8.65 12.40 13.46
CA GLY A 75 -8.86 11.25 12.58
C GLY A 75 -7.82 10.16 12.78
N SER A 76 -6.56 10.53 13.06
CA SER A 76 -5.50 9.59 13.41
C SER A 76 -5.83 8.81 14.67
N PHE A 77 -6.28 9.48 15.74
CA PHE A 77 -6.74 8.79 16.96
C PHE A 77 -7.93 7.87 16.68
N LEU A 78 -8.95 8.38 15.99
CA LEU A 78 -10.17 7.61 15.70
C LEU A 78 -9.92 6.37 14.84
N PHE A 79 -8.90 6.38 13.98
CA PHE A 79 -8.53 5.23 13.16
C PHE A 79 -8.15 4.00 14.00
N PHE A 80 -7.57 4.22 15.19
CA PHE A 80 -7.19 3.15 16.12
C PHE A 80 -8.22 2.93 17.24
N GLU A 81 -9.17 3.83 17.41
CA GLU A 81 -10.16 3.82 18.51
C GLU A 81 -11.13 2.65 18.38
N THR A 82 -11.09 1.71 19.33
CA THR A 82 -12.00 0.57 19.35
C THR A 82 -13.31 0.87 20.08
N GLY A 83 -13.32 1.89 20.93
CA GLY A 83 -14.48 2.34 21.71
C GLY A 83 -15.70 2.74 20.88
N MET A 84 -15.53 2.95 19.56
CA MET A 84 -16.61 3.21 18.60
C MET A 84 -17.35 1.95 18.13
N GLY A 85 -16.81 0.75 18.36
CA GLY A 85 -17.44 -0.53 18.03
C GLY A 85 -18.57 -0.88 19.00
N VAL A 86 -19.63 -0.08 19.05
CA VAL A 86 -20.68 -0.16 20.09
C VAL A 86 -21.97 -0.86 19.68
N VAL A 87 -22.10 -1.23 18.41
CA VAL A 87 -23.24 -2.01 17.89
C VAL A 87 -22.69 -3.25 17.17
N PRO A 88 -22.08 -4.19 17.91
CA PRO A 88 -21.60 -5.43 17.33
C PRO A 88 -22.76 -6.40 17.06
N GLU A 89 -22.59 -7.33 16.11
CA GLU A 89 -23.46 -8.48 15.90
C GLU A 89 -23.51 -9.41 17.13
N ASN A 90 -22.44 -9.45 17.92
CA ASN A 90 -22.37 -10.18 19.19
C ASN A 90 -21.72 -9.33 20.29
N GLU A 91 -22.26 -9.35 21.51
CA GLU A 91 -21.76 -8.52 22.62
C GLU A 91 -20.27 -8.75 22.94
N ALA A 92 -19.72 -9.93 22.63
CA ALA A 92 -18.29 -10.21 22.78
C ALA A 92 -17.39 -9.29 21.92
N GLY A 93 -17.93 -8.69 20.85
CA GLY A 93 -17.22 -7.74 19.99
C GLY A 93 -17.30 -6.29 20.45
N MET A 94 -18.06 -6.00 21.50
CA MET A 94 -18.23 -4.64 22.03
C MET A 94 -16.86 -4.01 22.28
N GLN A 95 -16.62 -2.86 21.65
CA GLN A 95 -15.41 -2.06 21.76
C GLN A 95 -14.09 -2.80 21.42
N SER A 96 -14.14 -3.81 20.55
CA SER A 96 -13.00 -4.71 20.26
C SER A 96 -12.34 -4.53 18.88
N TYR A 97 -12.85 -3.61 18.05
CA TYR A 97 -12.40 -3.42 16.67
C TYR A 97 -12.40 -1.96 16.25
N SER A 98 -11.51 -1.61 15.32
CA SER A 98 -11.39 -0.28 14.71
C SER A 98 -10.94 -0.40 13.25
N CYS A 99 -10.77 0.72 12.55
CA CYS A 99 -10.22 0.71 11.19
C CYS A 99 -8.87 -0.01 11.13
N SER A 100 -8.06 0.15 12.18
CA SER A 100 -6.74 -0.48 12.31
C SER A 100 -6.77 -2.01 12.46
N SER A 101 -7.92 -2.61 12.80
CA SER A 101 -8.07 -4.07 12.85
C SER A 101 -7.86 -4.75 11.49
N CYS A 102 -8.24 -4.05 10.41
CA CYS A 102 -8.08 -4.52 9.02
C CYS A 102 -6.97 -3.78 8.26
N HIS A 103 -6.63 -2.56 8.68
CA HIS A 103 -5.65 -1.69 8.02
C HIS A 103 -4.47 -1.37 8.93
N VAL A 104 -3.53 -2.31 9.05
CA VAL A 104 -2.41 -2.20 10.01
C VAL A 104 -1.24 -1.39 9.41
N PRO A 105 -0.85 -0.23 9.97
CA PRO A 105 0.22 0.60 9.40
C PRO A 105 1.55 -0.14 9.23
N ALA A 106 1.93 -0.98 10.21
CA ALA A 106 3.17 -1.76 10.19
C ALA A 106 3.19 -2.89 9.14
N ALA A 107 2.05 -3.15 8.50
CA ALA A 107 1.86 -4.07 7.39
C ALA A 107 1.40 -3.33 6.11
N ASP A 108 1.85 -2.09 5.92
CA ASP A 108 1.51 -1.23 4.78
C ASP A 108 0.00 -0.98 4.65
N PHE A 109 -0.69 -0.81 5.79
CA PHE A 109 -2.14 -0.67 5.91
C PHE A 109 -2.93 -1.86 5.33
N LYS A 110 -2.30 -3.03 5.30
CA LYS A 110 -2.92 -4.33 5.01
C LYS A 110 -3.16 -5.05 6.34
N PRO A 111 -3.92 -6.16 6.39
CA PRO A 111 -4.32 -6.75 7.67
C PRO A 111 -3.22 -7.58 8.36
N GLY A 112 -2.00 -7.69 7.79
CA GLY A 112 -0.97 -8.60 8.29
C GLY A 112 -1.24 -10.09 8.07
N ARG A 113 -2.39 -10.43 7.49
CA ARG A 113 -2.85 -11.79 7.18
C ARG A 113 -3.52 -11.85 5.80
N ARG A 114 -4.08 -13.01 5.42
CA ARG A 114 -4.73 -13.22 4.12
C ARG A 114 -5.99 -12.37 3.91
N GLN A 115 -6.77 -12.17 4.96
CA GLN A 115 -8.02 -11.40 4.98
C GLN A 115 -8.10 -10.56 6.24
N GLY A 116 -8.66 -9.35 6.16
CA GLY A 116 -8.95 -8.52 7.32
C GLY A 116 -10.11 -9.08 8.13
N ILE A 117 -10.01 -8.99 9.45
CA ILE A 117 -11.10 -9.34 10.38
C ILE A 117 -11.39 -8.10 11.23
N GLY A 118 -12.57 -7.52 11.03
CA GLY A 118 -13.10 -6.42 11.82
C GLY A 118 -13.69 -6.97 13.11
N GLU A 119 -15.00 -6.87 13.25
CA GLU A 119 -15.75 -7.54 14.32
C GLU A 119 -15.58 -9.07 14.28
N GLY A 120 -15.64 -9.71 15.45
CA GLY A 120 -15.49 -11.17 15.58
C GLY A 120 -14.04 -11.65 15.56
N GLY A 121 -13.07 -10.74 15.42
CA GLY A 121 -11.66 -11.05 15.55
C GLY A 121 -11.12 -10.87 16.97
N PHE A 122 -10.13 -11.69 17.33
CA PHE A 122 -9.37 -11.62 18.58
C PHE A 122 -7.87 -11.69 18.32
N GLY A 123 -7.08 -11.04 19.17
CA GLY A 123 -5.63 -10.98 19.04
C GLY A 123 -5.16 -10.00 17.96
N PHE A 124 -3.85 -9.78 17.91
CA PHE A 124 -3.21 -8.84 16.99
C PHE A 124 -1.82 -9.33 16.55
N GLY A 125 -0.95 -9.70 17.48
CA GLY A 125 0.43 -10.06 17.17
C GLY A 125 1.32 -8.82 17.05
N PHE A 126 2.31 -8.84 16.16
CA PHE A 126 3.19 -7.69 15.93
C PHE A 126 2.72 -6.77 14.80
N LYS A 127 2.11 -7.34 13.76
CA LYS A 127 1.67 -6.65 12.53
C LYS A 127 0.26 -7.06 12.09
N GLY A 128 -0.58 -7.59 12.99
CA GLY A 128 -1.92 -8.07 12.68
C GLY A 128 -2.00 -9.55 12.28
N GLU A 129 -0.87 -10.25 12.20
CA GLU A 129 -0.80 -11.64 11.73
C GLU A 129 -1.50 -12.64 12.66
N SER A 130 -1.64 -12.30 13.94
CA SER A 130 -2.22 -13.18 14.96
C SER A 130 -3.70 -12.87 15.24
N ARG A 131 -4.32 -11.96 14.49
CA ARG A 131 -5.74 -11.67 14.62
C ARG A 131 -6.57 -12.81 14.04
N VAL A 132 -7.33 -13.55 14.85
CA VAL A 132 -8.07 -14.78 14.47
C VAL A 132 -9.54 -14.72 14.90
N LYS A 133 -10.37 -15.69 14.51
CA LYS A 133 -11.78 -15.77 14.95
C LYS A 133 -11.86 -15.86 16.48
N HIS A 134 -12.69 -15.01 17.08
CA HIS A 134 -13.05 -15.10 18.50
C HIS A 134 -14.00 -16.27 18.72
N SER A 135 -13.83 -17.04 19.79
CA SER A 135 -14.58 -18.29 20.03
C SER A 135 -16.08 -18.10 20.25
N ALA A 136 -16.52 -16.89 20.58
CA ALA A 136 -17.93 -16.54 20.77
C ALA A 136 -18.68 -16.26 19.44
N TYR A 137 -17.98 -16.29 18.30
CA TYR A 137 -18.54 -15.98 16.99
C TYR A 137 -18.63 -17.22 16.11
N GLU A 138 -19.79 -17.40 15.49
CA GLU A 138 -19.93 -18.25 14.30
C GLU A 138 -19.35 -17.53 13.07
N GLU A 139 -18.99 -18.29 12.03
CA GLU A 139 -18.32 -17.74 10.85
C GLU A 139 -19.18 -16.71 10.11
N GLU A 140 -20.49 -16.95 10.09
CA GLU A 140 -21.49 -16.08 9.45
C GLU A 140 -21.69 -14.74 10.19
N GLN A 141 -21.27 -14.67 11.46
CA GLN A 141 -21.36 -13.47 12.30
C GLN A 141 -20.11 -12.61 12.23
N MET A 142 -19.04 -13.08 11.57
CA MET A 142 -17.78 -12.35 11.52
C MET A 142 -17.81 -11.28 10.44
N ASP A 143 -17.28 -10.09 10.76
CA ASP A 143 -16.97 -9.07 9.77
C ASP A 143 -15.59 -9.39 9.14
N VAL A 144 -15.62 -10.20 8.09
CA VAL A 144 -14.44 -10.60 7.32
C VAL A 144 -14.58 -10.11 5.89
N GLN A 145 -13.53 -9.49 5.36
CA GLN A 145 -13.54 -9.11 3.96
C GLN A 145 -13.40 -10.33 3.05
N GLY A 146 -14.31 -10.46 2.07
CA GLY A 146 -14.30 -11.56 1.10
C GLY A 146 -13.04 -11.63 0.23
N ILE A 147 -12.30 -10.52 0.15
CA ILE A 147 -11.04 -10.34 -0.58
C ILE A 147 -10.07 -9.53 0.28
N ARG A 148 -8.79 -9.49 -0.13
CA ARG A 148 -7.78 -8.73 0.61
C ARG A 148 -8.15 -7.24 0.65
N PRO A 149 -8.15 -6.58 1.82
CA PRO A 149 -8.37 -5.15 1.93
C PRO A 149 -7.46 -4.36 1.01
N LEU A 150 -8.05 -3.37 0.32
CA LEU A 150 -7.27 -2.36 -0.39
C LEU A 150 -6.46 -1.53 0.61
N ASN A 151 -5.32 -1.04 0.16
CA ASN A 151 -4.52 -0.12 0.95
C ASN A 151 -5.26 1.23 1.03
N VAL A 152 -5.30 1.84 2.22
CA VAL A 152 -5.87 3.19 2.42
C VAL A 152 -4.91 4.33 2.02
N LEU A 153 -3.64 4.02 1.77
CA LEU A 153 -2.67 4.99 1.28
C LEU A 153 -3.11 5.56 -0.07
N ASN A 154 -3.11 6.89 -0.17
CA ASN A 154 -3.41 7.66 -1.37
C ASN A 154 -4.86 7.51 -1.89
N VAL A 155 -5.77 6.91 -1.12
CA VAL A 155 -7.18 6.73 -1.54
C VAL A 155 -7.88 8.06 -1.83
N ALA A 156 -7.43 9.17 -1.24
CA ALA A 156 -7.92 10.51 -1.58
C ALA A 156 -7.79 10.84 -3.08
N PHE A 157 -6.78 10.28 -3.76
CA PHE A 157 -6.55 10.48 -5.20
C PHE A 157 -7.24 9.42 -6.08
N SER A 158 -7.79 8.37 -5.49
CA SER A 158 -8.52 7.29 -6.19
C SER A 158 -9.96 7.16 -5.68
N ALA A 159 -10.53 8.24 -5.13
CA ALA A 159 -11.78 8.22 -4.37
C ALA A 159 -13.00 7.73 -5.17
N GLU A 160 -12.92 7.71 -6.51
CA GLU A 160 -13.97 7.16 -7.37
C GLU A 160 -14.17 5.64 -7.18
N ASN A 161 -13.11 4.89 -6.84
CA ASN A 161 -13.17 3.44 -6.60
C ASN A 161 -12.42 3.12 -5.30
N THR A 162 -13.16 2.95 -4.21
CA THR A 162 -12.59 2.68 -2.88
C THR A 162 -12.65 1.21 -2.50
N LEU A 163 -13.40 0.42 -3.26
CA LEU A 163 -13.56 -1.02 -3.10
C LEU A 163 -13.26 -1.73 -4.43
N TRP A 164 -12.97 -3.02 -4.37
CA TRP A 164 -12.70 -3.82 -5.57
C TRP A 164 -13.92 -4.00 -6.49
N ASN A 165 -15.12 -3.79 -5.96
CA ASN A 165 -16.37 -3.91 -6.70
C ASN A 165 -16.91 -2.57 -7.23
N GLY A 166 -16.10 -1.51 -7.19
CA GLY A 166 -16.51 -0.15 -7.55
C GLY A 166 -17.02 0.59 -6.33
#